data_AF-A0AAU5NGH8-F1
#
_entry.id   AF-A0AAU5NGH8-F1
#
_cell.length_a   1.000
_cell.length_b   1.000
_cell.length_c   1.000
_cell.angle_alpha   90.00
_cell.angle_beta   90.00
_cell.angle_gamma   90.00
#
_symmetry.space_group_name_H-M   'P 1'
#
loop_
_entity.id
_entity.type
_entity.pdbx_description
1 polymer ?
#
loop_
_entity_poly.entity_id
_entity_poly.type
_entity_poly.pdbx_seq_one_letter_code
_entity_poly.pdbx_strand_id
1 'polypeptide(L)'
;MLLFLDVDGTLIPFGGTAPHPEYGPPSPAHPLLSRLDPSLGPRLLALGCELTWATTWGDDANTLLAPRLGLPVLPVVAWPDEATPPTEPPAGSSVEPPAEPPAEPPVEPRVEPPAEPSAGSSAGDERGRQAADGVHWKTRPLVSLAAGRPFVWLDDEITDADRAWVAARHPAPALLYRVHPAHALRAADLAAVAEWIAGPAGRPPLSDPASMFSP
;
A
#
# COMPACT_ATOMS: atom_id res chain seq x y z
N MET A 1 18.87 3.62 1.39
CA MET A 1 17.96 2.45 1.33
C MET A 1 16.56 2.99 1.21
N LEU A 2 15.72 2.40 0.37
CA LEU A 2 14.36 2.89 0.11
C LEU A 2 13.39 2.36 1.17
N LEU A 3 12.36 3.14 1.51
CA LEU A 3 11.22 2.68 2.29
C LEU A 3 9.93 3.13 1.62
N PHE A 4 9.18 2.17 1.11
CA PHE A 4 7.86 2.35 0.53
C PHE A 4 6.80 2.28 1.63
N LEU A 5 6.01 3.34 1.73
CA LEU A 5 5.08 3.56 2.84
C LEU A 5 3.66 3.67 2.33
N ASP A 6 2.83 2.70 2.66
CA ASP A 6 1.40 2.77 2.45
C ASP A 6 0.69 3.59 3.56
N VAL A 7 -0.60 3.91 3.36
CA VAL A 7 -1.39 4.80 4.22
C VAL A 7 -2.49 4.07 4.96
N ASP A 8 -3.45 3.50 4.24
CA ASP A 8 -4.64 2.91 4.86
C ASP A 8 -4.25 1.59 5.52
N GLY A 9 -4.61 1.39 6.78
CA GLY A 9 -4.24 0.19 7.54
C GLY A 9 -2.78 0.18 8.01
N THR A 10 -1.92 0.95 7.35
CA THR A 10 -0.50 1.11 7.70
C THR A 10 -0.26 2.29 8.65
N LEU A 11 -0.72 3.49 8.28
CA LEU A 11 -0.63 4.71 9.08
C LEU A 11 -1.97 5.10 9.70
N ILE A 12 -3.06 4.86 8.97
CA ILE A 12 -4.42 5.18 9.40
C ILE A 12 -5.13 3.87 9.76
N PRO A 13 -5.37 3.59 11.05
CA PRO A 13 -5.99 2.33 11.43
C PRO A 13 -7.48 2.31 11.09
N PHE A 14 -7.96 1.15 10.64
CA PHE A 14 -9.37 0.88 10.36
C PHE A 14 -9.76 -0.55 10.74
N GLY A 15 -11.07 -0.79 10.86
CA GLY A 15 -11.60 -2.06 11.36
C GLY A 15 -11.31 -2.28 12.84
N GLY A 16 -11.32 -3.53 13.28
CA GLY A 16 -11.23 -3.89 14.70
C GLY A 16 -12.52 -3.64 15.47
N THR A 17 -12.57 -4.13 16.71
CA THR A 17 -13.76 -4.02 17.59
C THR A 17 -13.62 -2.93 18.66
N ALA A 18 -12.41 -2.40 18.86
CA ALA A 18 -12.12 -1.33 19.80
C ALA A 18 -12.11 0.03 19.10
N PRO A 19 -12.48 1.12 19.78
CA PRO A 19 -12.33 2.47 19.24
C PRO A 19 -10.85 2.79 19.03
N HIS A 20 -10.57 3.53 17.95
CA HIS A 20 -9.22 3.99 17.62
C HIS A 20 -8.89 5.28 18.38
N PRO A 21 -7.64 5.47 18.82
CA PRO A 21 -7.18 6.76 19.33
C PRO A 21 -7.34 7.86 18.28
N GLU A 22 -7.65 9.06 18.72
CA GLU A 22 -7.71 10.26 17.88
C GLU A 22 -6.72 11.32 18.38
N TYR A 23 -6.03 11.98 17.45
CA TYR A 23 -4.91 12.89 17.71
C TYR A 23 -5.19 14.32 17.22
N GLY A 24 -6.41 14.59 16.74
CA GLY A 24 -6.80 15.89 16.23
C GLY A 24 -8.29 15.97 15.93
N PRO A 25 -8.79 17.16 15.55
CA PRO A 25 -10.18 17.32 15.19
C PRO A 25 -10.51 16.50 13.93
N PRO A 26 -11.77 16.07 13.77
CA PRO A 26 -12.23 15.43 12.54
C PRO A 26 -12.00 16.36 11.35
N SER A 27 -11.54 15.79 10.25
CA SER A 27 -11.30 16.51 9.01
C SER A 27 -12.42 16.19 8.01
N PRO A 28 -13.09 17.21 7.43
CA PRO A 28 -14.06 16.97 6.37
C PRO A 28 -13.40 16.44 5.10
N ALA A 29 -12.08 16.64 4.93
CA ALA A 29 -11.33 16.12 3.79
C ALA A 29 -11.16 14.59 3.84
N HIS A 30 -11.00 14.03 5.04
CA HIS A 30 -10.94 12.58 5.23
C HIS A 30 -11.32 12.20 6.67
N PRO A 31 -12.40 11.43 6.89
CA PRO A 31 -12.96 11.21 8.23
C PRO A 31 -12.03 10.42 9.15
N LEU A 32 -11.13 9.60 8.60
CA LEU A 32 -10.20 8.79 9.41
C LEU A 32 -8.90 9.52 9.75
N LEU A 33 -8.71 10.76 9.27
CA LEU A 33 -7.46 11.49 9.42
C LEU A 33 -7.15 11.89 10.87
N SER A 34 -8.18 11.94 11.74
CA SER A 34 -8.01 12.12 13.18
C SER A 34 -7.26 10.96 13.83
N ARG A 35 -7.24 9.76 13.23
CA ARG A 35 -6.58 8.56 13.78
C ARG A 35 -5.08 8.49 13.51
N LEU A 36 -4.55 9.41 12.72
CA LEU A 36 -3.13 9.45 12.36
C LEU A 36 -2.29 9.89 13.57
N ASP A 37 -1.47 8.97 14.09
CA ASP A 37 -0.56 9.25 15.21
C ASP A 37 0.62 10.13 14.76
N PRO A 38 0.73 11.40 15.23
CA PRO A 38 1.81 12.29 14.84
C PRO A 38 3.18 11.82 15.32
N SER A 39 3.26 10.93 16.32
CA SER A 39 4.52 10.38 16.82
C SER A 39 5.22 9.47 15.81
N LEU A 40 4.50 8.99 14.78
CA LEU A 40 5.07 8.13 13.74
C LEU A 40 6.07 8.87 12.86
N GLY A 41 5.88 10.15 12.56
CA GLY A 41 6.75 10.87 11.63
C GLY A 41 8.22 10.96 12.09
N PRO A 42 8.52 11.48 13.30
CA PRO A 42 9.88 11.49 13.83
C PRO A 42 10.51 10.09 13.90
N ARG A 43 9.71 9.05 14.17
CA ARG A 43 10.21 7.66 14.22
C ARG A 43 10.51 7.10 12.83
N LEU A 44 9.69 7.39 11.82
CA LEU A 44 9.94 7.04 10.42
C LEU A 44 11.22 7.73 9.90
N LEU A 45 11.41 9.01 10.24
CA LEU A 45 12.64 9.75 9.90
C LEU A 45 13.88 9.16 10.59
N ALA A 46 13.74 8.69 11.83
CA ALA A 46 14.84 8.08 12.58
C ALA A 46 15.34 6.76 11.97
N LEU A 47 14.57 6.11 11.09
CA LEU A 47 15.03 4.93 10.34
C LEU A 47 16.13 5.26 9.32
N GLY A 48 16.33 6.55 8.99
CA GLY A 48 17.37 6.99 8.05
C GLY A 48 17.18 6.47 6.61
N CYS A 49 15.96 6.06 6.26
CA CYS A 49 15.61 5.59 4.93
C CYS A 49 15.11 6.73 4.04
N GLU A 50 15.27 6.55 2.74
CA GLU A 50 14.65 7.38 1.71
C GLU A 50 13.17 6.99 1.60
N LEU A 51 12.30 7.73 2.28
CA LEU A 51 10.86 7.46 2.33
C LEU A 51 10.19 7.79 0.99
N THR A 52 9.22 6.98 0.56
CA THR A 52 8.41 7.19 -0.64
C THR A 52 6.98 6.72 -0.38
N TRP A 53 5.98 7.55 -0.71
CA TRP A 53 4.57 7.19 -0.61
C TRP A 53 4.21 6.09 -1.60
N ALA A 54 3.79 4.94 -1.10
CA ALA A 54 3.34 3.78 -1.86
C ALA A 54 1.85 3.52 -1.62
N THR A 55 1.04 4.55 -1.89
CA THR A 55 -0.41 4.58 -1.71
C THR A 55 -1.11 5.13 -2.96
N THR A 56 -2.41 4.84 -3.11
CA THR A 56 -3.27 5.42 -4.13
C THR A 56 -3.64 6.89 -3.86
N TRP A 57 -3.39 7.40 -2.65
CA TRP A 57 -3.61 8.82 -2.31
C TRP A 57 -2.73 9.76 -3.16
N GLY A 58 -1.62 9.27 -3.69
CA GLY A 58 -0.72 10.07 -4.50
C GLY A 58 -0.22 11.32 -3.76
N ASP A 59 -0.30 12.47 -4.41
CA ASP A 59 0.11 13.77 -3.84
C ASP A 59 -0.78 14.25 -2.67
N ASP A 60 -2.00 13.70 -2.50
CA ASP A 60 -2.81 14.01 -1.33
C ASP A 60 -2.16 13.52 -0.03
N ALA A 61 -1.30 12.49 -0.09
CA ALA A 61 -0.50 12.08 1.06
C ALA A 61 0.45 13.20 1.53
N ASN A 62 1.07 13.93 0.59
CA ASN A 62 1.91 15.09 0.92
C ASN A 62 1.08 16.28 1.42
N THR A 63 -0.13 16.46 0.91
CA THR A 63 -1.01 17.59 1.30
C THR A 63 -1.64 17.36 2.67
N LEU A 64 -2.06 16.13 2.97
CA LEU A 64 -2.89 15.82 4.13
C LEU A 64 -2.12 15.13 5.26
N LEU A 65 -1.18 14.23 4.95
CA LEU A 65 -0.49 13.40 5.95
C LEU A 65 0.84 13.98 6.37
N ALA A 66 1.68 14.41 5.42
CA ALA A 66 3.04 14.88 5.72
C ALA A 66 3.07 16.00 6.77
N PRO A 67 2.22 17.05 6.73
CA PRO A 67 2.21 18.11 7.74
C PRO A 67 1.83 17.62 9.13
N ARG A 68 0.93 16.63 9.24
CA ARG A 68 0.48 16.05 10.51
C ARG A 68 1.55 15.17 11.14
N LEU A 69 2.33 14.50 10.31
CA LEU A 69 3.46 13.68 10.74
C LEU A 69 4.75 14.49 10.93
N GLY A 70 4.80 15.75 10.47
CA GLY A 70 6.04 16.52 10.43
C GLY A 70 7.06 15.93 9.46
N LEU A 71 6.61 15.22 8.42
CA LEU A 71 7.44 14.71 7.35
C LEU A 71 7.68 15.80 6.29
N PRO A 72 8.84 15.79 5.61
CA PRO A 72 9.00 16.59 4.40
C PRO A 72 8.08 16.08 3.28
N VAL A 73 7.99 16.83 2.18
CA VAL A 73 7.37 16.33 0.95
C VAL A 73 8.16 15.10 0.49
N LEU A 74 7.48 13.97 0.32
CA LEU A 74 8.09 12.72 -0.11
C LEU A 74 7.75 12.43 -1.59
N PRO A 75 8.63 11.71 -2.31
CA PRO A 75 8.28 11.14 -3.60
C PRO A 75 7.03 10.23 -3.49
N VAL A 76 6.27 10.17 -4.58
CA VAL A 76 5.07 9.34 -4.71
C VAL A 76 5.34 8.27 -5.78
N VAL A 77 4.96 7.02 -5.52
CA VAL A 77 5.03 5.97 -6.53
C VAL A 77 4.01 6.26 -7.63
N ALA A 78 4.50 6.32 -8.87
CA ALA A 78 3.65 6.37 -10.04
C ALA A 78 3.16 4.94 -10.37
N TRP A 79 1.86 4.72 -10.25
CA TRP A 79 1.24 3.44 -10.59
C TRP A 79 0.92 3.39 -12.09
N PRO A 80 1.17 2.25 -12.77
CA PRO A 80 0.78 2.11 -14.16
C PRO A 80 -0.76 2.13 -14.29
N ASP A 81 -1.29 2.96 -15.20
CA ASP A 81 -2.71 2.95 -15.55
C ASP A 81 -3.11 1.59 -16.14
N GLU A 82 -4.22 1.02 -15.66
CA GLU A 82 -4.72 -0.30 -16.06
C GLU A 82 -5.46 -0.29 -17.42
N ALA A 83 -5.26 0.72 -18.27
CA ALA A 83 -6.00 0.88 -19.54
C ALA A 83 -5.22 0.46 -20.80
N THR A 84 -4.19 -0.39 -20.68
CA THR A 84 -3.67 -1.11 -21.85
C THR A 84 -3.98 -2.59 -21.70
N PRO A 85 -5.15 -3.08 -22.15
CA PRO A 85 -5.32 -4.52 -22.31
C PRO A 85 -4.20 -5.05 -23.21
N PRO A 86 -3.68 -6.27 -22.98
CA PRO A 86 -2.83 -6.90 -23.97
C PRO A 86 -3.56 -6.85 -25.31
N THR A 87 -2.89 -6.38 -26.36
CA THR A 87 -3.47 -6.35 -27.71
C THR A 87 -3.79 -7.78 -28.13
N GLU A 88 -5.02 -8.21 -27.88
CA GLU A 88 -5.55 -9.42 -28.49
C GLU A 88 -5.62 -9.14 -30.00
N PRO A 89 -5.08 -10.02 -30.87
CA PRO A 89 -5.29 -9.86 -32.30
C PRO A 89 -6.80 -9.90 -32.59
N PRO A 90 -7.31 -9.16 -33.60
CA PRO A 90 -8.75 -9.04 -33.79
C PRO A 90 -9.38 -10.40 -34.05
N ALA A 91 -10.13 -10.90 -33.06
CA ALA A 91 -11.02 -12.04 -33.23
C ALA A 91 -12.18 -11.60 -34.13
N GLY A 92 -12.21 -12.14 -35.34
CA GLY A 92 -13.35 -12.03 -36.22
C GLY A 92 -14.57 -12.77 -35.67
N SER A 93 -15.73 -12.28 -36.09
CA SER A 93 -17.04 -12.93 -36.11
C SER A 93 -17.93 -12.81 -34.87
N SER A 94 -18.92 -11.93 -35.06
CA SER A 94 -20.24 -11.85 -34.45
C SER A 94 -20.83 -13.16 -33.93
N VAL A 95 -21.34 -13.11 -32.70
CA VAL A 95 -22.52 -13.87 -32.28
C VAL A 95 -23.39 -12.95 -31.41
N GLU A 96 -24.63 -12.76 -31.83
CA GLU A 96 -25.68 -11.98 -31.15
C GLU A 96 -26.21 -12.76 -29.92
N PRO A 97 -26.49 -12.13 -28.76
CA PRO A 97 -27.08 -12.82 -27.60
C PRO A 97 -28.61 -12.96 -27.72
N PRO A 98 -29.23 -14.01 -27.14
CA PRO A 98 -30.69 -14.19 -27.17
C PRO A 98 -31.42 -13.32 -26.13
N ALA A 99 -32.71 -13.09 -26.40
CA ALA A 99 -33.61 -12.17 -25.70
C ALA A 99 -33.95 -12.55 -24.24
N GLU A 100 -34.14 -11.50 -23.43
CA GLU A 100 -34.45 -11.50 -21.98
C GLU A 100 -35.95 -11.81 -21.69
N PRO A 101 -36.30 -12.60 -20.66
CA PRO A 101 -37.69 -12.80 -20.23
C PRO A 101 -38.21 -11.68 -19.28
N PRO A 102 -39.54 -11.49 -19.14
CA PRO A 102 -40.12 -10.28 -18.55
C PRO A 102 -40.03 -10.18 -17.01
N ALA A 103 -40.05 -8.93 -16.54
CA ALA A 103 -39.87 -8.48 -15.16
C ALA A 103 -41.02 -8.84 -14.18
N GLU A 104 -40.65 -9.12 -12.92
CA GLU A 104 -41.55 -9.25 -11.77
C GLU A 104 -42.01 -7.88 -11.21
N PRO A 105 -43.20 -7.77 -10.58
CA PRO A 105 -43.74 -6.51 -10.07
C PRO A 105 -43.05 -6.03 -8.76
N PRO A 106 -43.11 -4.72 -8.45
CA PRO A 106 -42.32 -4.13 -7.37
C PRO A 106 -42.89 -4.45 -5.98
N VAL A 107 -41.99 -4.77 -5.05
CA VAL A 107 -42.27 -4.90 -3.61
C VAL A 107 -41.96 -3.56 -2.94
N GLU A 108 -42.89 -3.01 -2.16
CA GLU A 108 -42.72 -1.71 -1.47
C GLU A 108 -41.59 -1.77 -0.41
N PRO A 109 -40.79 -0.70 -0.24
CA PRO A 109 -39.67 -0.72 0.69
C PRO A 109 -40.15 -0.56 2.14
N ARG A 110 -39.70 -1.49 2.99
CA ARG A 110 -39.78 -1.39 4.45
C ARG A 110 -38.69 -0.42 4.92
N VAL A 111 -39.07 0.64 5.61
CA VAL A 111 -38.11 1.63 6.16
C VAL A 111 -37.29 0.98 7.28
N GLU A 112 -36.00 0.76 7.03
CA GLU A 112 -35.00 0.45 8.06
C GLU A 112 -34.56 1.72 8.81
N PRO A 113 -34.19 1.62 10.11
CA PRO A 113 -33.57 2.74 10.83
C PRO A 113 -32.18 3.07 10.24
N PRO A 114 -31.68 4.32 10.40
CA PRO A 114 -30.46 4.75 9.71
C PRO A 114 -29.26 3.93 10.16
N ALA A 115 -28.64 3.24 9.21
CA ALA A 115 -27.27 2.74 9.32
C ALA A 115 -26.31 3.94 9.44
N GLU A 116 -25.24 3.76 10.20
CA GLU A 116 -24.12 4.70 10.25
C GLU A 116 -23.66 5.05 8.81
N PRO A 117 -23.26 6.31 8.53
CA PRO A 117 -22.85 6.68 7.19
C PRO A 117 -21.62 5.87 6.81
N SER A 118 -21.83 4.85 5.96
CA SER A 118 -20.79 4.23 5.16
C SER A 118 -20.02 5.34 4.47
N ALA A 119 -18.72 5.40 4.73
CA ALA A 119 -17.80 6.33 4.09
C ALA A 119 -18.10 6.35 2.58
N GLY A 120 -18.44 7.53 2.06
CA GLY A 120 -18.77 7.76 0.67
C GLY A 120 -17.68 7.18 -0.21
N SER A 121 -18.05 6.14 -0.96
CA SER A 121 -17.18 5.47 -1.91
C SER A 121 -17.04 6.35 -3.15
N SER A 122 -15.86 6.94 -3.30
CA SER A 122 -15.11 6.87 -4.56
C SER A 122 -13.83 6.06 -4.29
N ALA A 123 -14.00 4.89 -3.67
CA ALA A 123 -12.96 3.89 -3.50
C ALA A 123 -13.38 2.69 -4.37
N GLY A 124 -12.91 2.65 -5.61
CA GLY A 124 -13.09 1.47 -6.46
C GLY A 124 -12.36 0.29 -5.84
N ASP A 125 -13.12 -0.70 -5.36
CA ASP A 125 -12.71 -2.04 -4.86
C ASP A 125 -11.20 -2.31 -4.90
N GLU A 126 -10.50 -1.92 -3.82
CA GLU A 126 -9.05 -2.13 -3.67
C GLU A 126 -8.74 -3.54 -3.11
N ARG A 127 -9.73 -4.18 -2.47
CA ARG A 127 -9.66 -5.47 -1.75
C ARG A 127 -9.37 -6.72 -2.61
N GLY A 128 -9.16 -6.57 -3.92
CA GLY A 128 -9.15 -7.69 -4.86
C GLY A 128 -8.19 -7.58 -6.04
N ARG A 129 -7.30 -6.58 -6.09
CA ARG A 129 -6.37 -6.41 -7.22
C ARG A 129 -5.10 -7.25 -7.05
N GLN A 130 -5.26 -8.56 -6.87
CA GLN A 130 -4.15 -9.51 -7.01
C GLN A 130 -3.98 -9.84 -8.48
N ALA A 131 -2.74 -9.89 -8.97
CA ALA A 131 -2.48 -10.45 -10.29
C ALA A 131 -2.88 -11.93 -10.32
N ALA A 132 -3.04 -12.52 -11.51
CA ALA A 132 -3.44 -13.92 -11.66
C ALA A 132 -2.52 -14.93 -10.93
N ASP A 133 -1.31 -14.53 -10.56
CA ASP A 133 -0.36 -15.32 -9.78
C ASP A 133 -0.42 -15.08 -8.26
N GLY A 134 -1.42 -14.36 -7.76
CA GLY A 134 -1.65 -14.10 -6.33
C GLY A 134 -0.73 -13.03 -5.73
N VAL A 135 0.10 -12.38 -6.54
CA VAL A 135 0.98 -11.30 -6.11
C VAL A 135 0.21 -9.97 -6.12
N HIS A 136 0.36 -9.20 -5.05
CA HIS A 136 -0.24 -7.88 -4.91
C HIS A 136 0.21 -6.97 -6.07
N TRP A 137 -0.74 -6.21 -6.62
CA TRP A 137 -0.47 -5.31 -7.74
C TRP A 137 0.65 -4.27 -7.49
N LYS A 138 0.90 -3.84 -6.23
CA LYS A 138 1.99 -2.92 -5.87
C LYS A 138 3.37 -3.59 -5.93
N THR A 139 3.45 -4.90 -5.71
CA THR A 139 4.73 -5.62 -5.56
C THR A 139 5.65 -5.43 -6.77
N ARG A 140 5.12 -5.59 -7.99
CA ARG A 140 5.93 -5.45 -9.22
C ARG A 140 6.41 -4.01 -9.46
N PRO A 141 5.55 -2.97 -9.44
CA PRO A 141 6.00 -1.59 -9.53
C PRO A 141 7.04 -1.22 -8.47
N LEU A 142 6.85 -1.63 -7.21
CA LEU A 142 7.79 -1.33 -6.13
C LEU A 142 9.16 -1.95 -6.34
N VAL A 143 9.23 -3.22 -6.77
CA VAL A 143 10.50 -3.87 -7.11
C VAL A 143 11.16 -3.20 -8.32
N SER A 144 10.38 -2.83 -9.33
CA SER A 144 10.91 -2.11 -10.50
C SER A 144 11.51 -0.75 -10.10
N LEU A 145 10.81 0.02 -9.25
CA LEU A 145 11.26 1.30 -8.74
C LEU A 145 12.48 1.15 -7.81
N ALA A 146 12.56 0.07 -7.05
CA ALA A 146 13.73 -0.24 -6.24
C ALA A 146 14.99 -0.44 -7.10
N ALA A 147 14.84 -0.86 -8.37
CA ALA A 147 15.92 -0.98 -9.34
C ALA A 147 17.17 -1.73 -8.79
N GLY A 148 16.93 -2.83 -8.07
CA GLY A 148 17.99 -3.63 -7.45
C GLY A 148 18.59 -3.04 -6.17
N ARG A 149 18.10 -1.92 -5.65
CA ARG A 149 18.51 -1.34 -4.37
C ARG A 149 17.82 -2.04 -3.20
N PRO A 150 18.45 -2.10 -2.01
CA PRO A 150 17.77 -2.55 -0.82
C PRO A 150 16.55 -1.68 -0.50
N PHE A 151 15.45 -2.31 -0.08
CA PHE A 151 14.23 -1.60 0.30
C PHE A 151 13.45 -2.24 1.45
N VAL A 152 12.62 -1.43 2.11
CA VAL A 152 11.56 -1.83 3.03
C VAL A 152 10.21 -1.45 2.41
N TRP A 153 9.20 -2.29 2.55
CA TRP A 153 7.81 -1.97 2.18
C TRP A 153 6.91 -2.22 3.39
N LEU A 154 6.25 -1.16 3.88
CA LEU A 154 5.29 -1.20 4.98
C LEU A 154 3.88 -1.06 4.41
N ASP A 155 3.07 -2.12 4.54
CA ASP A 155 1.71 -2.20 3.97
C ASP A 155 0.93 -3.32 4.69
N ASP A 156 -0.38 -3.20 4.83
CA ASP A 156 -1.21 -4.17 5.55
C ASP A 156 -1.71 -5.34 4.67
N GLU A 157 -1.69 -5.17 3.35
CA GLU A 157 -2.16 -6.12 2.36
C GLU A 157 -1.06 -7.10 1.89
N ILE A 158 0.19 -6.95 2.37
CA ILE A 158 1.31 -7.84 2.06
C ILE A 158 0.96 -9.31 2.39
N THR A 159 1.18 -10.19 1.42
CA THR A 159 0.97 -11.63 1.57
C THR A 159 2.28 -12.44 1.51
N ASP A 160 2.19 -13.74 1.79
CA ASP A 160 3.33 -14.65 1.62
C ASP A 160 3.71 -14.84 0.14
N ALA A 161 2.76 -14.66 -0.78
CA ALA A 161 3.03 -14.70 -2.21
C ALA A 161 3.96 -13.56 -2.64
N ASP A 162 3.75 -12.36 -2.09
CA ASP A 162 4.62 -11.20 -2.34
C ASP A 162 6.04 -11.45 -1.84
N ARG A 163 6.16 -11.97 -0.61
CA ARG A 163 7.45 -12.30 0.00
C ARG A 163 8.21 -13.32 -0.83
N ALA A 164 7.55 -14.40 -1.23
CA ALA A 164 8.14 -15.45 -2.05
C ALA A 164 8.55 -14.91 -3.43
N TRP A 165 7.71 -14.07 -4.05
CA TRP A 165 7.99 -13.49 -5.36
C TRP A 165 9.21 -12.56 -5.33
N VAL A 166 9.28 -11.67 -4.33
CA VAL A 166 10.40 -10.72 -4.16
C VAL A 166 11.69 -11.45 -3.82
N ALA A 167 11.66 -12.40 -2.89
CA ALA A 167 12.85 -13.18 -2.52
C ALA A 167 13.46 -13.95 -3.70
N ALA A 168 12.63 -14.41 -4.64
CA ALA A 168 13.09 -15.12 -5.82
C ALA A 168 13.66 -14.21 -6.93
N ARG A 169 13.38 -12.91 -6.92
CA ARG A 169 13.61 -12.02 -8.09
C ARG A 169 14.40 -10.75 -7.81
N HIS A 170 14.34 -10.23 -6.58
CA HIS A 170 15.04 -9.00 -6.22
C HIS A 170 16.46 -9.34 -5.73
N PRO A 171 17.52 -8.79 -6.35
CA PRO A 171 18.90 -9.20 -6.07
C PRO A 171 19.48 -8.65 -4.76
N ALA A 172 18.82 -7.67 -4.15
CA ALA A 172 19.27 -7.03 -2.91
C ALA A 172 18.32 -7.35 -1.75
N PRO A 173 18.71 -7.05 -0.50
CA PRO A 173 17.81 -7.18 0.63
C PRO A 173 16.48 -6.44 0.46
N ALA A 174 15.38 -7.14 0.73
CA ALA A 174 14.05 -6.55 0.77
C ALA A 174 13.28 -7.04 1.99
N LEU A 175 12.82 -6.11 2.82
CA LEU A 175 11.87 -6.39 3.89
C LEU A 175 10.48 -5.97 3.46
N LEU A 176 9.60 -6.95 3.31
CA LEU A 176 8.16 -6.70 3.24
C LEU A 176 7.65 -6.80 4.67
N TYR A 177 7.10 -5.76 5.27
CA TYR A 177 6.63 -5.79 6.65
C TYR A 177 5.12 -5.58 6.68
N ARG A 178 4.39 -6.63 7.05
CA ARG A 178 2.93 -6.59 7.05
C ARG A 178 2.44 -5.91 8.33
N VAL A 179 1.75 -4.79 8.19
CA VAL A 179 1.12 -4.08 9.32
C VAL A 179 -0.27 -4.63 9.57
N HIS A 180 -0.73 -4.67 10.83
CA HIS A 180 -2.09 -5.06 11.12
C HIS A 180 -3.04 -3.85 10.96
N PRO A 181 -4.09 -3.90 10.11
CA PRO A 181 -4.87 -2.72 9.75
C PRO A 181 -5.63 -2.09 10.91
N ALA A 182 -6.10 -2.91 11.86
CA ALA A 182 -6.78 -2.42 13.07
C ALA A 182 -5.85 -1.72 14.07
N HIS A 183 -4.56 -1.70 13.82
CA HIS A 183 -3.56 -1.24 14.78
C HIS A 183 -2.64 -0.16 14.21
N ALA A 184 -2.52 -0.09 12.88
CA ALA A 184 -1.50 0.70 12.19
C ALA A 184 -0.09 0.39 12.74
N LEU A 185 0.91 1.15 12.28
CA LEU A 185 2.27 1.05 12.75
C LEU A 185 2.36 1.39 14.24
N ARG A 186 3.01 0.51 15.00
CA ARG A 186 3.32 0.72 16.42
C ARG A 186 4.83 0.85 16.63
N ALA A 187 5.19 1.23 17.85
CA ALA A 187 6.58 1.32 18.27
C ALA A 187 7.34 -0.01 18.07
N ALA A 188 6.66 -1.15 18.33
CA ALA A 188 7.25 -2.47 18.15
C ALA A 188 7.54 -2.78 16.67
N ASP A 189 6.65 -2.38 15.76
CA ASP A 189 6.85 -2.58 14.32
C ASP A 189 8.06 -1.78 13.82
N LEU A 190 8.15 -0.50 14.21
CA LEU A 190 9.27 0.35 13.84
C LEU A 190 10.59 -0.12 14.46
N ALA A 191 10.56 -0.69 15.67
CA ALA A 191 11.73 -1.31 16.28
C ALA A 191 12.19 -2.55 15.49
N ALA A 192 11.27 -3.43 15.09
CA ALA A 192 11.59 -4.60 14.28
C ALA A 192 12.16 -4.21 12.91
N VAL A 193 11.60 -3.18 12.28
CA VAL A 193 12.13 -2.62 11.03
C VAL A 193 13.53 -2.04 11.24
N ALA A 194 13.75 -1.24 12.30
CA ALA A 194 15.05 -0.67 12.61
C ALA A 194 16.13 -1.74 12.88
N GLU A 195 15.78 -2.81 13.60
CA GLU A 195 16.66 -3.95 13.83
C GLU A 195 17.05 -4.65 12.52
N TRP A 196 16.09 -4.86 11.62
CA TRP A 196 16.38 -5.44 10.31
C TRP A 196 17.32 -4.56 9.48
N ILE A 197 17.07 -3.24 9.49
CA ILE A 197 17.90 -2.24 8.79
C ILE A 197 19.35 -2.25 9.30
N ALA A 198 19.53 -2.30 10.62
CA ALA A 198 20.84 -2.30 11.25
C ALA A 198 21.56 -3.67 11.14
N GLY A 199 20.78 -4.74 10.97
CA GLY A 199 21.29 -6.11 10.90
C GLY A 199 21.96 -6.47 9.57
N PRO A 200 22.64 -7.63 9.51
CA PRO A 200 23.24 -8.14 8.27
C PRO A 200 22.25 -8.31 7.13
N ALA A 201 20.98 -8.59 7.47
CA ALA A 201 19.92 -8.79 6.51
C ALA A 201 19.59 -7.52 5.73
N GLY A 202 19.65 -6.32 6.33
CA GLY A 202 19.38 -5.05 5.66
C GLY A 202 20.58 -4.44 4.94
N ARG A 203 21.80 -4.98 5.15
CA ARG A 203 23.02 -4.46 4.55
C ARG A 203 23.19 -5.03 3.14
N PRO A 204 23.46 -4.20 2.10
CA PRO A 204 23.82 -4.74 0.80
C PRO A 204 25.07 -5.61 0.91
N PRO A 205 25.20 -6.67 0.09
CA PRO A 205 26.42 -7.46 0.06
C PRO A 205 27.60 -6.52 -0.20
N LEU A 206 28.67 -6.66 0.59
CA LEU A 206 29.91 -5.94 0.35
C LEU A 206 30.34 -6.29 -1.08
N SER A 207 30.38 -5.30 -1.98
CA SER A 207 30.96 -5.50 -3.30
C SER A 207 32.40 -6.00 -3.10
N ASP A 208 32.71 -7.16 -3.66
CA ASP A 208 34.02 -7.78 -3.52
C ASP A 208 35.09 -6.81 -4.08
N PRO A 209 36.05 -6.32 -3.27
CA PRO A 209 37.05 -5.35 -3.75
C PRO A 209 37.90 -5.91 -4.91
N ALA A 210 37.92 -7.23 -5.11
CA ALA A 210 38.57 -7.89 -6.24
C ALA A 210 37.88 -7.62 -7.61
N SER A 211 36.59 -7.27 -7.65
CA SER A 211 35.89 -6.97 -8.91
C SER A 211 36.12 -5.54 -9.43
N MET A 212 36.67 -4.64 -8.60
CA MET A 212 37.05 -3.28 -9.03
C MET A 212 38.43 -3.22 -9.71
N PHE A 213 39.22 -4.28 -9.59
CA PHE A 213 40.57 -4.38 -10.15
C PHE A 213 40.72 -5.66 -10.98
N SER A 214 39.91 -5.81 -12.03
CA SER A 214 40.28 -6.65 -13.17
C SER A 214 40.66 -5.74 -14.34
N PRO A 215 41.81 -5.98 -14.99
CA PRO A 215 42.43 -5.10 -15.99
C PRO A 215 41.68 -5.04 -17.31
#